data_AF-A0A0F2QP58-F1
#
_entry.id   AF-A0A0F2QP58-F1
#
_cell.length_a   1.000
_cell.length_b   1.000
_cell.length_c   1.000
_cell.angle_alpha   90.00
_cell.angle_beta   90.00
_cell.angle_gamma   90.00
#
_symmetry.space_group_name_H-M   'P 1'
#
loop_
_entity.id
_entity.type
_entity.pdbx_description
1 polymer ?
#
loop_
_entity_poly.entity_id
_entity_poly.type
_entity_poly.pdbx_seq_one_letter_code
_entity_poly.pdbx_strand_id
1 'polypeptide(L)'
;MSDEFPNSVDWHALSIATLEAGDSKRALRYARRAVEENHCFETVNFLSICLSVEEQTQEELKTLGDAMQLAPPHLNMVHLFYRTGVALSKLGRLPQAEKFLQAASACPDAEPIVWYGYASVLACLGNLPVAQEIFDRNIQVLCGDGKYTHTGIIRLVEQPGSGRHNRKLPFSRKVIRGGRSWPLYEPEAVIFVAGDDVYIRRYLESVASSVQHFADNRFAIHAHIVNPSAEAFGAMDRIRENGIALTQSHETVDVNAMALDFNRAYYSLSRFLMLADVQKLYDVPIIMSDLDQVLNKDPTPFLEAMAGCDTGLVRTPEAAFNLMSYISATLVYVAPTEGGRSFGMRLRQHAFELISEPERVSWHVDQTILAALYLNPKSITFRDIPREMISLSAIPKKDTSPAENIFRTEVASTNLENTGLSQISDLISRHLIT
;
A
#
# COMPACT_ATOMS: atom_id res chain seq x y z
N MET A 1 42.53 -15.64 -6.74
CA MET A 1 43.36 -15.70 -5.52
C MET A 1 42.48 -16.27 -4.45
N SER A 2 42.98 -17.28 -3.73
CA SER A 2 42.28 -17.95 -2.64
C SER A 2 42.07 -16.97 -1.49
N ASP A 3 40.81 -16.63 -1.22
CA ASP A 3 40.39 -15.85 -0.06
C ASP A 3 40.55 -16.71 1.20
N GLU A 4 41.79 -16.81 1.71
CA GLU A 4 42.04 -17.37 3.04
C GLU A 4 41.67 -16.34 4.09
N PHE A 5 40.43 -16.41 4.55
CA PHE A 5 39.99 -15.72 5.75
C PHE A 5 40.74 -16.27 6.99
N PRO A 6 41.04 -15.43 7.99
CA PRO A 6 41.70 -15.88 9.22
C PRO A 6 40.89 -16.99 9.91
N ASN A 7 41.61 -17.92 10.55
CA ASN A 7 41.05 -19.07 11.24
C ASN A 7 40.01 -18.63 12.30
N SER A 8 38.74 -18.93 11.97
CA SER A 8 37.47 -18.62 12.63
C SER A 8 36.85 -17.24 12.31
N VAL A 9 36.38 -17.07 11.07
CA VAL A 9 35.38 -16.03 10.76
C VAL A 9 34.09 -16.35 11.51
N ASP A 10 33.62 -15.42 12.34
CA ASP A 10 32.26 -15.49 12.87
C ASP A 10 31.28 -15.09 11.76
N TRP A 11 30.84 -16.08 10.98
CA TRP A 11 29.89 -15.87 9.88
C TRP A 11 28.56 -15.29 10.35
N HIS A 12 28.16 -15.58 11.59
CA HIS A 12 26.92 -15.05 12.16
C HIS A 12 27.06 -13.54 12.36
N ALA A 13 28.10 -13.08 13.06
CA ALA A 13 28.36 -11.65 13.25
C ALA A 13 28.58 -10.92 11.91
N LEU A 14 29.29 -11.53 10.97
CA LEU A 14 29.49 -10.96 9.63
C LEU A 14 28.17 -10.83 8.86
N SER A 15 27.27 -11.82 8.97
CA SER A 15 25.97 -11.77 8.32
C SER A 15 25.08 -10.64 8.85
N ILE A 16 25.08 -10.41 10.17
CA ILE A 16 24.37 -9.31 10.83
C ILE A 16 24.88 -7.95 10.32
N ALA A 17 26.19 -7.72 10.41
CA ALA A 17 26.80 -6.45 10.01
C ALA A 17 26.61 -6.17 8.51
N THR A 18 26.61 -7.22 7.68
CA THR A 18 26.38 -7.10 6.24
C THR A 18 24.92 -6.75 5.92
N LEU A 19 23.96 -7.28 6.69
CA LEU A 19 22.55 -6.92 6.57
C LEU A 19 22.31 -5.46 6.98
N GLU A 20 22.92 -5.01 8.07
CA GLU A 20 22.88 -3.61 8.52
C GLU A 20 23.45 -2.64 7.50
N ALA A 21 24.48 -3.06 6.76
CA ALA A 21 25.05 -2.30 5.66
C ALA A 21 24.15 -2.26 4.41
N GLY A 22 23.04 -3.00 4.39
CA GLY A 22 22.07 -3.05 3.29
C GLY A 22 22.42 -4.02 2.16
N ASP A 23 23.42 -4.90 2.34
CA ASP A 23 23.74 -5.95 1.36
C ASP A 23 23.08 -7.29 1.76
N SER A 24 21.76 -7.33 1.60
CA SER A 24 20.92 -8.46 2.00
C SER A 24 21.29 -9.78 1.29
N LYS A 25 21.74 -9.72 0.03
CA LYS A 25 22.22 -10.89 -0.73
C LYS A 25 23.48 -11.48 -0.13
N ARG A 26 24.47 -10.65 0.22
CA ARG A 26 25.68 -11.13 0.89
C ARG A 26 25.37 -11.63 2.30
N ALA A 27 24.54 -10.90 3.04
CA ALA A 27 24.10 -11.31 4.37
C ALA A 27 23.47 -12.71 4.36
N LEU A 28 22.58 -12.99 3.40
CA LEU A 28 21.97 -14.31 3.25
C LEU A 28 23.02 -15.41 3.01
N ARG A 29 24.05 -15.16 2.20
CA ARG A 29 25.12 -16.15 1.97
C ARG A 29 25.91 -16.43 3.25
N TYR A 30 26.24 -15.40 4.01
CA TYR A 30 26.94 -15.55 5.29
C TYR A 30 26.07 -16.24 6.35
N ALA A 31 24.77 -15.92 6.40
CA ALA A 31 23.85 -16.59 7.31
C ALA A 31 23.72 -18.09 7.00
N ARG A 32 23.67 -18.49 5.72
CA ARG A 32 23.70 -19.90 5.32
C ARG A 32 24.98 -20.58 5.79
N ARG A 33 26.12 -19.91 5.61
CA ARG A 33 27.42 -20.43 6.06
C ARG A 33 27.49 -20.56 7.58
N ALA A 34 26.93 -19.61 8.32
CA ALA A 34 26.85 -19.67 9.78
C ALA A 34 26.07 -20.92 10.26
N VAL A 35 24.96 -21.24 9.60
CA VAL A 35 24.15 -22.44 9.90
C VAL A 35 24.90 -23.74 9.55
N GLU A 36 25.70 -23.75 8.48
CA GLU A 36 26.55 -24.91 8.11
C GLU A 36 27.62 -25.20 9.17
N GLU A 37 28.22 -24.15 9.75
CA GLU A 37 29.29 -24.30 10.74
C GLU A 37 28.76 -24.55 12.16
N ASN A 38 27.63 -23.94 12.51
CA ASN A 38 26.97 -24.16 13.79
C ASN A 38 25.45 -24.10 13.65
N HIS A 39 24.81 -25.26 13.65
CA HIS A 39 23.35 -25.39 13.55
C HIS A 39 22.71 -25.23 14.93
N CYS A 40 22.50 -23.99 15.36
CA CYS A 40 21.87 -23.63 16.63
C CYS A 40 20.73 -22.63 16.43
N PHE A 41 19.98 -22.34 17.50
CA PHE A 41 18.83 -21.45 17.44
C PHE A 41 19.17 -20.08 16.82
N GLU A 42 20.27 -19.48 17.24
CA GLU A 42 20.70 -18.13 16.86
C GLU A 42 20.97 -18.03 15.35
N THR A 43 21.78 -18.95 14.81
CA THR A 43 22.15 -18.95 13.39
C THR A 43 20.95 -19.27 12.49
N VAL A 44 20.10 -20.21 12.90
CA VAL A 44 18.89 -20.59 12.15
C VAL A 44 17.84 -19.48 12.20
N ASN A 45 17.62 -18.86 13.37
CA ASN A 45 16.74 -17.71 13.51
C ASN A 45 17.22 -16.56 12.61
N PHE A 46 18.50 -16.22 12.65
CA PHE A 46 19.04 -15.14 11.82
C PHE A 46 18.96 -15.44 10.31
N LEU A 47 19.22 -16.68 9.89
CA LEU A 47 19.01 -17.10 8.50
C LEU A 47 17.58 -16.84 8.04
N SER A 48 16.59 -17.13 8.88
CA SER A 48 15.20 -16.86 8.52
C SER A 48 14.92 -15.36 8.31
N ILE A 49 15.58 -14.46 9.06
CA ILE A 49 15.45 -13.00 8.86
C ILE A 49 16.00 -12.62 7.49
N CYS A 50 17.19 -13.10 7.13
CA CYS A 50 17.76 -12.87 5.81
C CYS A 50 16.87 -13.41 4.68
N LEU A 51 16.27 -14.58 4.86
CA LEU A 51 15.32 -15.17 3.90
C LEU A 51 14.07 -14.30 3.73
N SER A 52 13.55 -13.69 4.80
CA SER A 52 12.43 -12.76 4.73
C SER A 52 12.76 -11.51 3.92
N VAL A 53 13.96 -10.94 4.13
CA VAL A 53 14.41 -9.71 3.42
C VAL A 53 14.60 -9.99 1.93
N GLU A 54 15.13 -11.17 1.59
CA GLU A 54 15.28 -11.62 0.19
C GLU A 54 13.99 -12.23 -0.40
N GLU A 55 12.86 -12.11 0.29
CA GLU A 55 11.54 -12.61 -0.12
C GLU A 55 11.48 -14.12 -0.45
N GLN A 56 12.41 -14.91 0.10
CA GLN A 56 12.49 -16.38 -0.07
C GLN A 56 11.54 -17.11 0.90
N THR A 57 10.25 -16.77 0.81
CA THR A 57 9.22 -17.07 1.81
C THR A 57 9.04 -18.58 2.10
N GLN A 58 9.13 -19.44 1.08
CA GLN A 58 8.96 -20.89 1.25
C GLN A 58 10.09 -21.50 2.09
N GLU A 59 11.32 -21.03 1.86
CA GLU A 59 12.48 -21.47 2.63
C GLU A 59 12.47 -20.84 4.03
N GLU A 60 12.11 -19.55 4.14
CA GLU A 60 11.90 -18.88 5.41
C GLU A 60 10.99 -19.70 6.33
N LEU A 61 9.84 -20.14 5.82
CA LEU A 61 8.87 -20.91 6.61
C LEU A 61 9.45 -22.23 7.12
N LYS A 62 10.28 -22.90 6.32
CA LYS A 62 10.97 -24.12 6.75
C LYS A 62 11.98 -23.80 7.85
N THR A 63 12.83 -22.79 7.64
CA THR A 63 13.84 -22.36 8.60
C THR A 63 13.23 -21.89 9.92
N LEU A 64 12.06 -21.23 9.89
CA LEU A 64 11.31 -20.87 11.09
C LEU A 64 10.84 -22.11 11.86
N GLY A 65 10.38 -23.16 11.15
CA GLY A 65 10.04 -24.44 11.77
C GLY A 65 11.23 -25.09 12.47
N ASP A 66 12.42 -25.04 11.86
CA ASP A 66 13.66 -25.53 12.45
C ASP A 66 14.06 -24.68 13.68
N ALA A 67 13.98 -23.34 13.58
CA ALA A 67 14.26 -22.43 14.68
C ALA A 67 13.35 -22.70 15.89
N MET A 68 12.07 -22.98 15.67
CA MET A 68 11.13 -23.31 16.74
C MET A 68 11.47 -24.62 17.46
N GLN A 69 12.09 -25.60 16.77
CA GLN A 69 12.54 -26.86 17.40
C GLN A 69 13.81 -26.67 18.23
N LEU A 70 14.68 -25.73 17.82
CA LEU A 70 15.93 -25.39 18.50
C LEU A 70 15.75 -24.37 19.62
N ALA A 71 14.59 -23.70 19.67
CA ALA A 71 14.29 -22.64 20.61
C ALA A 71 14.53 -23.08 22.08
N PRO A 72 15.30 -22.29 22.87
CA PRO A 72 15.47 -22.57 24.29
C PRO A 72 14.11 -22.59 25.03
N PRO A 73 13.92 -23.43 26.07
CA PRO A 73 12.62 -23.59 26.74
C PRO A 73 12.05 -22.31 27.38
N HIS A 74 12.90 -21.32 27.64
CA HIS A 74 12.53 -20.05 28.28
C HIS A 74 12.44 -18.89 27.28
N LEU A 75 12.65 -19.16 25.99
CA LEU A 75 12.58 -18.13 24.96
C LEU A 75 11.14 -17.61 24.80
N ASN A 76 10.99 -16.30 24.72
CA ASN A 76 9.72 -15.71 24.29
C ASN A 76 9.53 -15.95 22.78
N MET A 77 8.52 -16.74 22.44
CA MET A 77 8.23 -17.18 21.07
C MET A 77 7.52 -16.12 20.21
N VAL A 78 7.23 -14.93 20.74
CA VAL A 78 6.40 -13.90 20.07
C VAL A 78 6.87 -13.58 18.65
N HIS A 79 8.17 -13.35 18.45
CA HIS A 79 8.71 -12.98 17.14
C HIS A 79 8.72 -14.17 16.16
N LEU A 80 9.02 -15.38 16.62
CA LEU A 80 8.93 -16.60 15.80
C LEU A 80 7.50 -16.87 15.35
N PHE A 81 6.54 -16.76 16.27
CA PHE A 81 5.12 -16.91 15.96
C PHE A 81 4.66 -15.84 14.98
N TYR A 82 4.99 -14.56 15.22
CA TYR A 82 4.62 -13.48 14.33
C TYR A 82 5.18 -13.68 12.91
N ARG A 83 6.48 -13.96 12.78
CA ARG A 83 7.13 -14.16 11.48
C ARG A 83 6.62 -15.41 10.75
N THR A 84 6.34 -16.48 11.48
CA THR A 84 5.68 -17.67 10.92
C THR A 84 4.30 -17.33 10.39
N GLY A 85 3.53 -16.55 11.14
CA GLY A 85 2.23 -16.05 10.72
C GLY A 85 2.30 -15.20 9.45
N VAL A 86 3.25 -14.27 9.37
CA VAL A 86 3.51 -13.43 8.18
C VAL A 86 3.93 -14.28 6.98
N ALA A 87 4.88 -15.21 7.14
CA ALA A 87 5.32 -16.09 6.06
C ALA A 87 4.18 -16.97 5.54
N LEU A 88 3.36 -17.54 6.43
CA LEU A 88 2.15 -18.28 6.05
C LEU A 88 1.15 -17.39 5.31
N SER A 89 0.98 -16.14 5.73
CA SER A 89 0.11 -15.17 5.06
C SER A 89 0.59 -14.85 3.65
N LYS A 90 1.89 -14.60 3.47
CA LYS A 90 2.50 -14.37 2.15
C LYS A 90 2.28 -15.55 1.19
N LEU A 91 2.27 -16.78 1.72
CA LEU A 91 1.97 -18.00 0.96
C LEU A 91 0.46 -18.27 0.79
N GLY A 92 -0.42 -17.36 1.22
CA GLY A 92 -1.88 -17.51 1.12
C GLY A 92 -2.49 -18.52 2.10
N ARG A 93 -1.72 -19.04 3.08
CA ARG A 93 -2.18 -20.01 4.08
C ARG A 93 -2.84 -19.32 5.29
N LEU A 94 -3.84 -18.48 5.02
CA LEU A 94 -4.45 -17.56 6.00
C LEU A 94 -4.98 -18.23 7.28
N PRO A 95 -5.69 -19.39 7.23
CA PRO A 95 -6.16 -20.04 8.46
C PRO A 95 -5.04 -20.56 9.37
N GLN A 96 -3.84 -20.79 8.83
CA GLN A 96 -2.69 -21.18 9.63
C GLN A 96 -1.94 -19.95 10.12
N ALA A 97 -1.84 -18.91 9.27
CA ALA A 97 -1.29 -17.62 9.66
C ALA A 97 -2.02 -17.05 10.87
N GLU A 98 -3.36 -17.11 10.87
CA GLU A 98 -4.21 -16.67 11.97
C GLU A 98 -3.83 -17.33 13.30
N LYS A 99 -3.67 -18.65 13.34
CA LYS A 99 -3.29 -19.37 14.58
C LYS A 99 -1.96 -18.88 15.15
N PHE A 100 -0.96 -18.69 14.30
CA PHE A 100 0.35 -18.21 14.72
C PHE A 100 0.31 -16.74 15.17
N LEU A 101 -0.42 -15.88 14.46
CA LEU A 101 -0.59 -14.47 14.85
C LEU A 101 -1.41 -14.32 16.13
N GLN A 102 -2.42 -15.16 16.33
CA GLN A 102 -3.18 -15.24 17.58
C GLN A 102 -2.25 -15.65 18.73
N ALA A 103 -1.45 -16.70 18.56
CA ALA A 103 -0.47 -17.13 19.56
C ALA A 103 0.55 -16.02 19.88
N ALA A 104 1.07 -15.32 18.87
CA ALA A 104 1.93 -14.15 19.05
C ALA A 104 1.22 -13.04 19.85
N SER A 105 -0.04 -12.74 19.53
CA SER A 105 -0.81 -11.69 20.22
C SER A 105 -1.12 -12.01 21.68
N ALA A 106 -1.11 -13.30 22.05
CA ALA A 106 -1.33 -13.77 23.42
C ALA A 106 -0.06 -13.74 24.27
N CYS A 107 1.12 -13.49 23.69
CA CYS A 107 2.36 -13.30 24.44
C CYS A 107 2.31 -12.00 25.25
N PRO A 108 2.83 -11.98 26.50
CA PRO A 108 2.82 -10.77 27.35
C PRO A 108 3.51 -9.55 26.72
N ASP A 109 4.55 -9.80 25.92
CA ASP A 109 5.37 -8.75 25.27
C ASP A 109 4.97 -8.51 23.81
N ALA A 110 3.72 -8.82 23.44
CA ALA A 110 3.24 -8.64 22.07
C ALA A 110 3.26 -7.15 21.65
N GLU A 111 4.09 -6.85 20.66
CA GLU A 111 4.19 -5.51 20.09
C GLU A 111 2.92 -5.09 19.32
N PRO A 112 2.66 -3.76 19.18
CA PRO A 112 1.60 -3.19 18.35
C PRO A 112 1.45 -3.83 16.96
N ILE A 113 2.56 -4.12 16.30
CA ILE A 113 2.58 -4.68 14.94
C ILE A 113 1.96 -6.08 14.87
N VAL A 114 2.05 -6.86 15.95
CA VAL A 114 1.47 -8.22 16.03
C VAL A 114 -0.05 -8.15 15.96
N TRP A 115 -0.66 -7.24 16.73
CA TRP A 115 -2.10 -7.01 16.72
C TRP A 115 -2.60 -6.51 15.38
N TYR A 116 -1.85 -5.59 14.74
CA TYR A 116 -2.16 -5.12 13.38
C TYR A 116 -2.14 -6.26 12.36
N GLY A 117 -1.10 -7.10 12.38
CA GLY A 117 -0.98 -8.25 11.49
C GLY A 117 -2.09 -9.27 11.69
N TYR A 118 -2.40 -9.57 12.95
CA TYR A 118 -3.49 -10.47 13.33
C TYR A 118 -4.85 -9.96 12.83
N ALA A 119 -5.18 -8.69 13.09
CA ALA A 119 -6.42 -8.07 12.62
C ALA A 119 -6.53 -8.03 11.09
N SER A 120 -5.43 -7.79 10.39
CA SER A 120 -5.38 -7.82 8.91
C SER A 120 -5.73 -9.21 8.37
N VAL A 121 -5.15 -10.27 8.94
CA VAL A 121 -5.46 -11.65 8.55
C VAL A 121 -6.91 -12.03 8.91
N LEU A 122 -7.41 -11.63 10.09
CA LEU A 122 -8.81 -11.81 10.48
C LEU A 122 -9.76 -11.15 9.47
N ALA A 123 -9.45 -9.94 9.02
CA ALA A 123 -10.23 -9.23 8.02
C ALA A 123 -10.26 -9.99 6.69
N CYS A 124 -9.12 -10.50 6.23
CA CYS A 124 -9.02 -11.31 5.01
C CYS A 124 -9.71 -12.68 5.13
N LEU A 125 -9.86 -13.22 6.33
CA LEU A 125 -10.65 -14.42 6.63
C LEU A 125 -12.16 -14.13 6.75
N GLY A 126 -12.58 -12.86 6.64
CA GLY A 126 -13.97 -12.45 6.73
C GLY A 126 -14.49 -12.20 8.15
N ASN A 127 -13.63 -12.28 9.17
CA ASN A 127 -14.00 -11.96 10.55
C ASN A 127 -13.92 -10.43 10.81
N LEU A 128 -14.70 -9.69 10.03
CA LEU A 128 -14.66 -8.21 10.02
C LEU A 128 -14.97 -7.57 11.37
N PRO A 129 -15.95 -8.04 12.18
CA PRO A 129 -16.25 -7.42 13.47
C PRO A 129 -15.09 -7.50 14.47
N VAL A 130 -14.43 -8.65 14.56
CA VAL A 130 -13.29 -8.84 15.48
C VAL A 130 -12.07 -8.07 14.99
N ALA A 131 -11.82 -8.06 13.68
CA ALA A 131 -10.76 -7.24 13.09
C ALA A 131 -10.99 -5.74 13.38
N GLN A 132 -12.23 -5.26 13.23
CA GLN A 132 -12.58 -3.87 13.52
C GLN A 132 -12.34 -3.51 14.99
N GLU A 133 -12.69 -4.39 15.94
CA GLU A 133 -12.44 -4.14 17.37
C GLU A 133 -10.95 -3.93 17.66
N ILE A 134 -10.07 -4.68 17.01
CA ILE A 134 -8.62 -4.52 17.16
C ILE A 134 -8.15 -3.20 16.51
N PHE A 135 -8.63 -2.87 15.30
CA PHE A 135 -8.29 -1.60 14.63
C PHE A 135 -8.80 -0.37 15.39
N ASP A 136 -9.94 -0.47 16.08
CA ASP A 136 -10.49 0.60 16.91
C ASP A 136 -9.63 0.92 18.14
N ARG A 137 -8.65 0.06 18.49
CA ARG A 137 -7.61 0.37 19.48
C ARG A 137 -6.61 1.44 18.99
N ASN A 138 -6.72 1.88 17.74
CA ASN A 138 -5.94 2.96 17.15
C ASN A 138 -4.42 2.76 17.25
N ILE A 139 -3.99 1.53 16.98
CA ILE A 139 -2.61 1.08 16.98
C ILE A 139 -1.78 1.89 15.98
N GLN A 140 -0.64 2.43 16.41
CA GLN A 140 0.34 3.10 15.55
C GLN A 140 1.14 2.07 14.74
N VAL A 141 1.27 2.28 13.43
CA VAL A 141 1.93 1.36 12.49
C VAL A 141 2.95 2.14 11.67
N LEU A 142 4.17 1.59 11.55
CA LEU A 142 5.20 2.11 10.64
C LEU A 142 4.97 1.57 9.23
N CYS A 143 4.78 2.48 8.28
CA CYS A 143 4.57 2.16 6.88
C CYS A 143 5.90 2.05 6.12
N GLY A 144 5.86 1.41 4.95
CA GLY A 144 7.05 1.24 4.09
C GLY A 144 7.67 2.54 3.58
N ASP A 145 6.95 3.67 3.64
CA ASP A 145 7.47 5.00 3.34
C ASP A 145 8.20 5.67 4.53
N GLY A 146 8.40 4.93 5.62
CA GLY A 146 9.06 5.39 6.84
C GLY A 146 8.17 6.27 7.72
N LYS A 147 6.89 6.44 7.40
CA LYS A 147 5.95 7.25 8.18
C LYS A 147 5.06 6.39 9.05
N TYR A 148 4.64 6.97 10.17
CA TYR A 148 3.64 6.35 11.02
C TYR A 148 2.23 6.71 10.59
N THR A 149 1.33 5.75 10.67
CA THR A 149 -0.12 5.93 10.57
C THR A 149 -0.80 5.21 11.73
N HIS A 150 -2.12 5.31 11.85
CA HIS A 150 -2.88 4.62 12.88
C HIS A 150 -4.01 3.80 12.29
N THR A 151 -4.30 2.66 12.90
CA THR A 151 -5.35 1.74 12.46
C THR A 151 -6.77 2.30 12.57
N GLY A 152 -6.97 3.43 13.27
CA GLY A 152 -8.26 4.12 13.34
C GLY A 152 -8.82 4.61 11.99
N ILE A 153 -7.99 4.66 10.94
CA ILE A 153 -8.43 4.93 9.55
C ILE A 153 -9.14 3.76 8.88
N ILE A 154 -9.13 2.57 9.49
CA ILE A 154 -9.70 1.35 8.90
C ILE A 154 -11.15 1.19 9.38
N ARG A 155 -12.09 1.17 8.43
CA ARG A 155 -13.52 1.00 8.66
C ARG A 155 -14.07 -0.17 7.84
N LEU A 156 -14.00 -1.39 8.38
CA LEU A 156 -14.49 -2.62 7.75
C LEU A 156 -16.01 -2.80 7.90
N VAL A 157 -16.57 -2.28 8.99
CA VAL A 157 -17.97 -2.44 9.36
C VAL A 157 -18.64 -1.07 9.37
N GLU A 158 -19.82 -0.98 8.76
CA GLU A 158 -20.66 0.22 8.77
C GLU A 158 -21.08 0.53 10.22
N GLN A 159 -20.76 1.73 10.71
CA GLN A 159 -21.11 2.16 12.05
C GLN A 159 -22.63 2.42 12.15
N PRO A 160 -23.34 1.89 13.17
CA PRO A 160 -24.76 2.21 13.38
C PRO A 160 -24.97 3.72 13.53
N GLY A 161 -25.79 4.32 12.66
CA GLY A 161 -26.06 5.76 12.69
C GLY A 161 -25.13 6.64 11.84
N SER A 162 -24.22 6.05 11.06
CA SER A 162 -23.41 6.77 10.06
C SER A 162 -24.24 7.39 8.92
N GLY A 163 -25.53 7.02 8.82
CA GLY A 163 -26.56 7.65 7.99
C GLY A 163 -26.98 9.07 8.42
N ARG A 164 -26.11 9.87 9.07
CA ARG A 164 -26.33 11.32 9.18
C ARG A 164 -26.09 11.97 7.82
N HIS A 165 -27.03 11.75 6.91
CA HIS A 165 -27.11 12.23 5.53
C HIS A 165 -27.28 13.75 5.38
N ASN A 166 -26.78 14.56 6.31
CA ASN A 166 -27.00 16.01 6.28
C ASN A 166 -25.87 16.88 6.83
N ARG A 167 -24.66 16.33 7.06
CA ARG A 167 -23.48 17.19 7.22
C ARG A 167 -23.10 17.70 5.82
N LYS A 168 -23.27 19.01 5.60
CA LYS A 168 -22.73 19.66 4.39
C LYS A 168 -21.23 19.37 4.33
N LEU A 169 -20.77 18.92 3.16
CA LEU A 169 -19.34 18.94 2.82
C LEU A 169 -18.82 20.36 3.14
N PRO A 170 -17.68 20.53 3.83
CA PRO A 170 -17.19 21.85 4.23
C PRO A 170 -16.66 22.69 3.06
N PHE A 171 -17.02 22.36 1.82
CA PHE A 171 -16.52 22.97 0.61
C PHE A 171 -17.60 23.14 -0.45
N SER A 172 -17.45 24.19 -1.26
CA SER A 172 -18.25 24.44 -2.45
C SER A 172 -17.65 23.70 -3.64
N ARG A 173 -18.49 22.98 -4.38
CA ARG A 173 -18.08 22.17 -5.53
C ARG A 173 -18.79 22.65 -6.78
N LYS A 174 -18.04 22.78 -7.88
CA LYS A 174 -18.57 23.09 -9.21
C LYS A 174 -18.09 22.05 -10.21
N VAL A 175 -19.05 21.41 -10.87
CA VAL A 175 -18.81 20.54 -12.02
C VAL A 175 -19.16 21.35 -13.27
N ILE A 176 -18.23 21.45 -14.21
CA ILE A 176 -18.48 22.13 -15.49
C ILE A 176 -19.04 21.08 -16.45
N ARG A 177 -20.32 21.21 -16.81
CA ARG A 177 -21.01 20.41 -17.84
C ARG A 177 -21.24 21.28 -19.07
N GLY A 178 -20.93 20.74 -20.25
CA GLY A 178 -21.21 21.38 -21.54
C GLY A 178 -20.28 22.55 -21.91
N GLY A 179 -20.11 22.77 -23.22
CA GLY A 179 -19.22 23.76 -23.81
C GLY A 179 -18.40 23.17 -24.96
N ARG A 180 -17.46 23.95 -25.54
CA ARG A 180 -16.48 23.44 -26.54
C ARG A 180 -15.58 22.31 -26.00
N SER A 181 -15.60 22.09 -24.69
CA SER A 181 -14.75 21.19 -23.91
C SER A 181 -15.42 19.88 -23.48
N TRP A 182 -16.71 19.72 -23.75
CA TRP A 182 -17.37 18.42 -23.57
C TRP A 182 -16.95 17.49 -24.71
N PRO A 183 -16.74 16.17 -24.46
CA PRO A 183 -16.49 15.24 -25.55
C PRO A 183 -17.60 15.37 -26.60
N LEU A 184 -17.22 15.66 -27.85
CA LEU A 184 -18.17 15.73 -28.97
C LEU A 184 -18.63 14.34 -29.42
N TYR A 185 -18.13 13.29 -28.76
CA TYR A 185 -18.37 11.87 -28.99
C TYR A 185 -18.55 11.16 -27.64
N GLU A 186 -19.14 9.97 -27.64
CA GLU A 186 -19.16 9.09 -26.47
C GLU A 186 -17.82 8.34 -26.38
N PRO A 187 -16.98 8.61 -25.37
CA PRO A 187 -15.69 7.92 -25.25
C PRO A 187 -15.89 6.46 -24.83
N GLU A 188 -14.98 5.57 -25.24
CA GLU A 188 -14.95 4.17 -24.80
C GLU A 188 -14.75 4.06 -23.28
N ALA A 189 -13.98 4.97 -22.69
CA ALA A 189 -13.83 5.12 -21.25
C ALA A 189 -13.30 6.52 -20.88
N VAL A 190 -13.37 6.85 -19.59
CA VAL A 190 -12.86 8.10 -19.03
C VAL A 190 -11.69 7.84 -18.10
N ILE A 191 -10.56 8.49 -18.37
CA ILE A 191 -9.44 8.60 -17.43
C ILE A 191 -9.80 9.68 -16.41
N PHE A 192 -9.98 9.27 -15.15
CA PHE A 192 -10.36 10.17 -14.07
C PHE A 192 -9.19 10.38 -13.10
N VAL A 193 -8.74 11.62 -13.01
CA VAL A 193 -7.62 12.03 -12.16
C VAL A 193 -8.03 13.20 -11.26
N ALA A 194 -7.37 13.32 -10.11
CA ALA A 194 -7.58 14.42 -9.19
C ALA A 194 -6.25 14.91 -8.59
N GLY A 195 -6.16 16.19 -8.28
CA GLY A 195 -5.00 16.78 -7.64
C GLY A 195 -5.25 18.21 -7.17
N ASP A 196 -4.30 18.74 -6.40
CA ASP A 196 -4.27 20.17 -6.12
C ASP A 196 -3.75 20.97 -7.32
N ASP A 197 -3.79 22.29 -7.22
CA ASP A 197 -3.27 23.22 -8.22
C ASP A 197 -1.86 22.87 -8.72
N VAL A 198 -0.95 22.58 -7.79
CA VAL A 198 0.47 22.34 -8.08
C VAL A 198 0.64 21.04 -8.84
N TYR A 199 -0.03 19.98 -8.41
CA TYR A 199 0.01 18.66 -9.05
C TYR A 199 -0.59 18.70 -10.45
N ILE A 200 -1.71 19.40 -10.64
CA ILE A 200 -2.36 19.58 -11.94
C ILE A 200 -1.42 20.24 -12.94
N ARG A 201 -0.80 21.37 -12.56
CA ARG A 201 0.15 22.06 -13.43
C ARG A 201 1.40 21.24 -13.74
N ARG A 202 1.75 20.29 -12.88
CA ARG A 202 2.96 19.46 -13.05
C ARG A 202 2.74 18.25 -13.94
N TYR A 203 1.60 17.56 -13.80
CA TYR A 203 1.46 16.21 -14.35
C TYR A 203 0.33 16.06 -15.38
N LEU A 204 -0.70 16.90 -15.37
CA LEU A 204 -1.89 16.68 -16.22
C LEU A 204 -1.56 16.70 -17.72
N GLU A 205 -0.60 17.51 -18.15
CA GLU A 205 -0.17 17.56 -19.56
C GLU A 205 0.50 16.25 -20.01
N SER A 206 1.24 15.58 -19.13
CA SER A 206 1.83 14.26 -19.40
C SER A 206 0.77 13.18 -19.51
N VAL A 207 -0.23 13.19 -18.61
CA VAL A 207 -1.40 12.31 -18.70
C VAL A 207 -2.10 12.52 -20.05
N ALA A 208 -2.43 13.77 -20.38
CA ALA A 208 -3.13 14.13 -21.60
C ALA A 208 -2.38 13.70 -22.86
N SER A 209 -1.07 13.96 -22.91
CA SER A 209 -0.22 13.55 -24.02
C SER A 209 -0.18 12.03 -24.18
N SER A 210 -0.13 11.28 -23.07
CA SER A 210 -0.13 9.82 -23.12
C SER A 210 -1.47 9.25 -23.61
N VAL A 211 -2.59 9.83 -23.19
CA VAL A 211 -3.93 9.44 -23.66
C VAL A 211 -4.06 9.73 -25.15
N GLN A 212 -3.67 10.93 -25.59
CA GLN A 212 -3.68 11.28 -27.01
C GLN A 212 -2.81 10.33 -27.85
N HIS A 213 -1.66 9.90 -27.32
CA HIS A 213 -0.74 9.02 -28.04
C HIS A 213 -1.23 7.56 -28.13
N PHE A 214 -1.77 7.00 -27.05
CA PHE A 214 -2.11 5.57 -26.97
C PHE A 214 -3.58 5.24 -27.18
N ALA A 215 -4.47 6.20 -26.95
CA ALA A 215 -5.92 6.02 -27.02
C ALA A 215 -6.59 6.95 -28.04
N ASP A 216 -5.93 8.06 -28.43
CA ASP A 216 -6.48 9.09 -29.30
C ASP A 216 -7.87 9.56 -28.80
N ASN A 217 -8.74 9.99 -29.71
CA ASN A 217 -10.13 10.38 -29.44
C ASN A 217 -11.07 9.21 -29.09
N ARG A 218 -10.56 8.07 -28.61
CA ARG A 218 -11.41 7.02 -28.05
C ARG A 218 -11.64 7.23 -26.55
N PHE A 219 -10.72 7.90 -25.86
CA PHE A 219 -10.78 8.10 -24.42
C PHE A 219 -10.87 9.58 -24.10
N ALA A 220 -11.69 9.91 -23.10
CA ALA A 220 -11.74 11.27 -22.56
C ALA A 220 -11.03 11.34 -21.21
N ILE A 221 -10.66 12.55 -20.80
CA ILE A 221 -10.07 12.83 -19.49
C ILE A 221 -11.06 13.67 -18.69
N HIS A 222 -11.26 13.28 -17.44
CA HIS A 222 -11.89 14.14 -16.43
C HIS A 222 -10.86 14.48 -15.36
N ALA A 223 -10.56 15.77 -15.19
CA ALA A 223 -9.67 16.25 -14.14
C ALA A 223 -10.46 16.93 -13.02
N HIS A 224 -10.28 16.50 -11.78
CA HIS A 224 -10.78 17.20 -10.60
C HIS A 224 -9.67 18.02 -9.93
N ILE A 225 -9.91 19.30 -9.67
CA ILE A 225 -8.91 20.21 -9.12
C ILE A 225 -9.37 20.78 -7.78
N VAL A 226 -8.54 20.59 -6.76
CA VAL A 226 -8.70 21.23 -5.45
C VAL A 226 -7.98 22.58 -5.45
N ASN A 227 -8.69 23.65 -5.09
CA ASN A 227 -8.15 25.01 -4.98
C ASN A 227 -7.45 25.51 -6.27
N PRO A 228 -8.12 25.50 -7.45
CA PRO A 228 -7.48 25.87 -8.72
C PRO A 228 -7.08 27.36 -8.78
N SER A 229 -5.89 27.62 -9.32
CA SER A 229 -5.45 28.94 -9.77
C SER A 229 -5.85 29.23 -11.22
N ALA A 230 -5.64 30.47 -11.67
CA ALA A 230 -5.79 30.85 -13.07
C ALA A 230 -4.78 30.08 -13.97
N GLU A 231 -3.60 29.79 -13.45
CA GLU A 231 -2.55 29.04 -14.14
C GLU A 231 -2.95 27.58 -14.35
N ALA A 232 -3.61 26.94 -13.38
CA ALA A 232 -4.17 25.60 -13.54
C ALA A 232 -5.28 25.58 -14.59
N PHE A 233 -6.16 26.59 -14.61
CA PHE A 233 -7.16 26.72 -15.67
C PHE A 233 -6.51 26.88 -17.05
N GLY A 234 -5.52 27.77 -17.17
CA GLY A 234 -4.79 27.96 -18.42
C GLY A 234 -4.05 26.70 -18.89
N ALA A 235 -3.55 25.85 -17.98
CA ALA A 235 -2.96 24.56 -18.34
C ALA A 235 -3.98 23.61 -18.98
N MET A 236 -5.20 23.54 -18.43
CA MET A 236 -6.27 22.73 -19.00
C MET A 236 -6.78 23.27 -20.33
N ASP A 237 -6.82 24.60 -20.50
CA ASP A 237 -7.22 25.21 -21.76
C ASP A 237 -6.23 24.91 -22.88
N ARG A 238 -4.91 24.95 -22.61
CA ARG A 238 -3.89 24.52 -23.58
C ARG A 238 -4.05 23.06 -24.01
N ILE A 239 -4.39 22.16 -23.08
CA ILE A 239 -4.64 20.75 -23.40
C ILE A 239 -5.84 20.63 -24.36
N ARG A 240 -6.91 21.38 -24.12
CA ARG A 240 -8.09 21.41 -25.00
C ARG A 240 -7.79 22.00 -26.37
N GLU A 241 -6.98 23.05 -26.43
CA GLU A 241 -6.55 23.70 -27.68
C GLU A 241 -5.77 22.73 -28.58
N ASN A 242 -5.07 21.76 -27.98
CA ASN A 242 -4.41 20.66 -28.69
C ASN A 242 -5.38 19.54 -29.14
N GLY A 243 -6.69 19.73 -29.01
CA GLY A 243 -7.71 18.79 -29.48
C GLY A 243 -8.03 17.64 -28.51
N ILE A 244 -7.44 17.63 -27.31
CA ILE A 244 -7.64 16.55 -26.34
C ILE A 244 -8.96 16.73 -25.60
N ALA A 245 -9.77 15.66 -25.53
CA ALA A 245 -11.07 15.66 -24.85
C ALA A 245 -10.91 15.72 -23.32
N LEU A 246 -10.80 16.94 -22.77
CA LEU A 246 -10.62 17.21 -21.34
C LEU A 246 -11.80 17.97 -20.72
N THR A 247 -12.53 17.30 -19.82
CA THR A 247 -13.52 17.92 -18.92
C THR A 247 -12.91 18.16 -17.54
N GLN A 248 -13.49 19.08 -16.76
CA GLN A 248 -13.01 19.36 -15.42
C GLN A 248 -14.13 19.54 -14.38
N SER A 249 -13.80 19.27 -13.13
CA SER A 249 -14.55 19.69 -11.94
C SER A 249 -13.59 20.33 -10.96
N HIS A 250 -14.10 21.18 -10.07
CA HIS A 250 -13.26 21.80 -9.06
C HIS A 250 -13.99 22.08 -7.75
N GLU A 251 -13.21 22.26 -6.69
CA GLU A 251 -13.69 22.63 -5.37
C GLU A 251 -12.74 23.60 -4.68
N THR A 252 -13.25 24.29 -3.67
CA THR A 252 -12.47 25.20 -2.82
C THR A 252 -12.55 24.75 -1.37
N VAL A 253 -11.39 24.49 -0.78
CA VAL A 253 -11.19 23.90 0.55
C VAL A 253 -10.18 24.75 1.32
N ASP A 254 -10.51 25.12 2.56
CA ASP A 254 -9.55 25.80 3.44
C ASP A 254 -8.55 24.79 4.04
N VAL A 255 -7.48 24.53 3.30
CA VAL A 255 -6.41 23.61 3.70
C VAL A 255 -5.43 24.22 4.71
N ASN A 256 -5.41 25.55 4.87
CA ASN A 256 -4.48 26.24 5.76
C ASN A 256 -4.91 26.14 7.24
N ALA A 257 -6.18 25.87 7.50
CA ALA A 257 -6.71 25.62 8.83
C ALA A 257 -6.43 24.18 9.35
N MET A 258 -5.77 23.33 8.55
CA MET A 258 -5.68 21.89 8.80
C MET A 258 -4.23 21.42 8.97
N ALA A 259 -4.04 20.33 9.71
CA ALA A 259 -2.72 19.72 9.87
C ALA A 259 -2.19 19.20 8.53
N LEU A 260 -0.86 19.24 8.32
CA LEU A 260 -0.22 18.83 7.07
C LEU A 260 -0.59 17.38 6.66
N ASP A 261 -0.64 16.47 7.63
CA ASP A 261 -1.02 15.07 7.37
C ASP A 261 -2.47 14.92 6.94
N PHE A 262 -3.37 15.76 7.45
CA PHE A 262 -4.74 15.82 6.98
C PHE A 262 -4.79 16.25 5.51
N ASN A 263 -4.07 17.31 5.14
CA ASN A 263 -4.08 17.81 3.74
C ASN A 263 -3.64 16.73 2.76
N ARG A 264 -2.56 16.00 3.10
CA ARG A 264 -2.07 14.91 2.27
C ARG A 264 -3.11 13.79 2.10
N ALA A 265 -3.75 13.39 3.19
CA ALA A 265 -4.81 12.38 3.15
C ALA A 265 -6.08 12.89 2.43
N TYR A 266 -6.42 14.17 2.57
CA TYR A 266 -7.53 14.79 1.85
C TYR A 266 -7.30 14.74 0.33
N TYR A 267 -6.10 15.11 -0.13
CA TYR A 267 -5.79 15.10 -1.54
C TYR A 267 -5.89 13.69 -2.14
N SER A 268 -5.46 12.65 -1.43
CA SER A 268 -5.62 11.26 -1.90
C SER A 268 -7.09 10.79 -1.95
N LEU A 269 -7.95 11.37 -1.10
CA LEU A 269 -9.40 11.10 -1.06
C LEU A 269 -10.23 11.96 -2.02
N SER A 270 -9.69 13.05 -2.58
CA SER A 270 -10.45 13.97 -3.45
C SER A 270 -11.13 13.26 -4.63
N ARG A 271 -10.42 12.34 -5.28
CA ARG A 271 -10.97 11.47 -6.34
C ARG A 271 -12.12 10.59 -5.84
N PHE A 272 -12.04 10.04 -4.63
CA PHE A 272 -13.07 9.18 -4.06
C PHE A 272 -14.35 9.96 -3.74
N LEU A 273 -14.19 11.17 -3.20
CA LEU A 273 -15.30 12.09 -2.94
C LEU A 273 -15.99 12.52 -4.24
N MET A 274 -15.28 12.52 -5.37
CA MET A 274 -15.77 13.05 -6.65
C MET A 274 -16.32 11.96 -7.59
N LEU A 275 -15.83 10.71 -7.50
CA LEU A 275 -16.17 9.60 -8.39
C LEU A 275 -17.68 9.46 -8.66
N ALA A 276 -18.53 9.49 -7.63
CA ALA A 276 -19.96 9.25 -7.82
C ALA A 276 -20.70 10.36 -8.61
N ASP A 277 -20.18 11.60 -8.70
CA ASP A 277 -20.75 12.59 -9.63
C ASP A 277 -20.11 12.52 -11.01
N VAL A 278 -18.87 12.03 -11.12
CA VAL A 278 -18.25 11.69 -12.42
C VAL A 278 -19.04 10.56 -13.08
N GLN A 279 -19.50 9.56 -12.33
CA GLN A 279 -20.40 8.51 -12.83
C GLN A 279 -21.79 9.01 -13.27
N LYS A 280 -22.21 10.21 -12.86
CA LYS A 280 -23.43 10.86 -13.36
C LYS A 280 -23.19 11.67 -14.62
N LEU A 281 -21.93 11.93 -14.96
CA LEU A 281 -21.51 12.63 -16.18
C LEU A 281 -21.33 11.66 -17.34
N TYR A 282 -20.83 10.46 -17.02
CA TYR A 282 -20.42 9.46 -17.99
C TYR A 282 -21.14 8.14 -17.69
N ASP A 283 -21.77 7.56 -18.71
CA ASP A 283 -22.36 6.22 -18.63
C ASP A 283 -21.44 5.17 -19.30
N VAL A 284 -20.13 5.40 -19.17
CA VAL A 284 -19.06 4.56 -19.71
C VAL A 284 -18.07 4.20 -18.59
N PRO A 285 -17.20 3.21 -18.78
CA PRO A 285 -16.19 2.86 -17.77
C PRO A 285 -15.31 4.02 -17.36
N ILE A 286 -14.96 4.07 -16.07
CA ILE A 286 -14.03 5.04 -15.49
C ILE A 286 -12.77 4.31 -15.05
N ILE A 287 -11.62 4.81 -15.49
CA ILE A 287 -10.30 4.39 -15.03
C ILE A 287 -9.79 5.53 -14.14
N MET A 288 -9.84 5.32 -12.83
CA MET A 288 -9.38 6.28 -11.84
C MET A 288 -7.92 5.97 -11.46
N SER A 289 -7.02 6.95 -11.57
CA SER A 289 -5.59 6.77 -11.27
C SER A 289 -5.01 7.89 -10.43
N ASP A 290 -3.76 7.75 -9.97
CA ASP A 290 -2.96 8.90 -9.55
C ASP A 290 -2.68 9.80 -10.77
N LEU A 291 -2.46 11.09 -10.50
CA LEU A 291 -2.25 12.09 -11.54
C LEU A 291 -0.85 12.00 -12.19
N ASP A 292 0.10 11.36 -11.52
CA ASP A 292 1.46 11.12 -12.01
C ASP A 292 1.59 9.82 -12.83
N GLN A 293 0.48 9.15 -13.11
CA GLN A 293 0.44 7.95 -13.95
C GLN A 293 0.06 8.28 -15.39
N VAL A 294 0.78 7.65 -16.33
CA VAL A 294 0.58 7.82 -17.77
C VAL A 294 0.27 6.48 -18.42
N LEU A 295 -0.41 6.51 -19.55
CA LEU A 295 -0.50 5.34 -20.42
C LEU A 295 0.86 5.08 -21.06
N ASN A 296 1.25 3.81 -21.17
CA ASN A 296 2.46 3.38 -21.88
C ASN A 296 2.18 2.39 -23.02
N LYS A 297 0.89 2.08 -23.26
CA LYS A 297 0.37 1.20 -24.30
C LYS A 297 -1.13 1.47 -24.50
N ASP A 298 -1.70 0.93 -25.57
CA ASP A 298 -3.13 0.96 -25.84
C ASP A 298 -3.92 0.36 -24.65
N PRO A 299 -4.90 1.08 -24.07
CA PRO A 299 -5.70 0.62 -22.92
C PRO A 299 -6.86 -0.32 -23.30
N THR A 300 -7.10 -0.62 -24.57
CA THR A 300 -8.20 -1.51 -25.00
C THR A 300 -8.13 -2.90 -24.36
N PRO A 301 -6.97 -3.59 -24.34
CA PRO A 301 -6.87 -4.90 -23.68
C PRO A 301 -7.13 -4.84 -22.17
N PHE A 302 -6.88 -3.69 -21.54
CA PHE A 302 -7.23 -3.47 -20.13
C PHE A 302 -8.75 -3.40 -19.95
N LEU A 303 -9.48 -2.69 -20.81
CA LEU A 303 -10.94 -2.64 -20.77
C LEU A 303 -11.56 -4.03 -20.99
N GLU A 304 -11.05 -4.78 -21.97
CA GLU A 304 -11.50 -6.15 -22.25
C GLU A 304 -11.28 -7.07 -21.03
N ALA A 305 -10.10 -6.95 -20.39
CA ALA A 305 -9.78 -7.74 -19.21
C ALA A 305 -10.66 -7.40 -18.00
N MET A 306 -11.22 -6.19 -17.92
CA MET A 306 -12.13 -5.76 -16.86
C MET A 306 -13.61 -6.01 -17.19
N ALA A 307 -13.95 -6.39 -18.43
CA ALA A 307 -15.32 -6.58 -18.86
C ALA A 307 -16.09 -7.60 -17.98
N GLY A 308 -17.29 -7.23 -17.54
CA GLY A 308 -18.17 -8.09 -16.74
C GLY A 308 -17.89 -8.11 -15.23
N CYS A 309 -17.02 -7.24 -14.71
CA CYS A 309 -17.03 -6.90 -13.28
C CYS A 309 -17.54 -5.48 -13.06
N ASP A 310 -17.96 -5.17 -11.83
CA ASP A 310 -18.35 -3.83 -11.43
C ASP A 310 -17.13 -2.94 -11.15
N THR A 311 -16.07 -3.52 -10.61
CA THR A 311 -14.87 -2.78 -10.19
C THR A 311 -13.62 -3.64 -10.34
N GLY A 312 -12.53 -3.02 -10.81
CA GLY A 312 -11.19 -3.61 -10.87
C GLY A 312 -10.26 -2.92 -9.87
N LEU A 313 -9.47 -3.69 -9.11
CA LEU A 313 -8.56 -3.18 -8.09
C LEU A 313 -7.16 -3.80 -8.21
N VAL A 314 -6.13 -3.05 -7.83
CA VAL A 314 -4.76 -3.56 -7.75
C VAL A 314 -4.57 -4.25 -6.40
N ARG A 315 -4.63 -5.58 -6.37
CA ARG A 315 -4.51 -6.39 -5.15
C ARG A 315 -3.13 -7.00 -4.98
N THR A 316 -2.69 -7.08 -3.73
CA THR A 316 -1.46 -7.76 -3.30
C THR A 316 -1.84 -8.84 -2.29
N PRO A 317 -2.26 -10.03 -2.74
CA PRO A 317 -2.70 -11.10 -1.84
C PRO A 317 -1.65 -11.50 -0.81
N GLU A 318 -0.37 -11.40 -1.18
CA GLU A 318 0.77 -11.70 -0.31
C GLU A 318 0.85 -10.75 0.90
N ALA A 319 0.21 -9.57 0.81
CA ALA A 319 0.15 -8.56 1.86
C ALA A 319 -1.08 -8.70 2.76
N ALA A 320 -1.75 -9.87 2.84
CA ALA A 320 -2.92 -10.07 3.70
C ALA A 320 -2.65 -9.82 5.21
N PHE A 321 -1.39 -9.87 5.66
CA PHE A 321 -0.95 -9.49 7.00
C PHE A 321 -0.77 -7.97 7.19
N ASN A 322 -0.86 -7.19 6.12
CA ASN A 322 -0.67 -5.74 6.11
C ASN A 322 -1.80 -5.11 5.28
N LEU A 323 -2.95 -4.88 5.91
CA LEU A 323 -4.16 -4.42 5.23
C LEU A 323 -3.96 -3.11 4.44
N MET A 324 -3.13 -2.20 4.96
CA MET A 324 -2.78 -0.94 4.30
C MET A 324 -2.03 -1.14 2.97
N SER A 325 -1.44 -2.30 2.72
CA SER A 325 -0.78 -2.65 1.44
C SER A 325 -1.53 -3.72 0.65
N TYR A 326 -2.70 -4.17 1.14
CA TYR A 326 -3.47 -5.25 0.53
C TYR A 326 -4.12 -4.82 -0.79
N ILE A 327 -4.62 -3.58 -0.86
CA ILE A 327 -5.13 -2.95 -2.08
C ILE A 327 -4.35 -1.66 -2.31
N SER A 328 -3.84 -1.46 -3.52
CA SER A 328 -3.25 -0.19 -3.94
C SER A 328 -4.33 0.75 -4.49
N ALA A 329 -4.21 2.03 -4.15
CA ALA A 329 -5.06 3.10 -4.66
C ALA A 329 -4.56 3.69 -5.99
N THR A 330 -3.45 3.17 -6.52
CA THR A 330 -2.79 3.61 -7.76
C THR A 330 -3.74 3.55 -8.96
N LEU A 331 -4.52 2.47 -9.11
CA LEU A 331 -5.40 2.30 -10.26
C LEU A 331 -6.69 1.59 -9.84
N VAL A 332 -7.82 2.13 -10.27
CA VAL A 332 -9.15 1.58 -10.01
C VAL A 332 -9.97 1.65 -11.30
N TYR A 333 -10.52 0.52 -11.72
CA TYR A 333 -11.51 0.46 -12.78
C TYR A 333 -12.91 0.45 -12.19
N VAL A 334 -13.85 1.20 -12.78
CA VAL A 334 -15.25 1.22 -12.35
C VAL A 334 -16.16 1.16 -13.57
N ALA A 335 -16.99 0.12 -13.67
CA ALA A 335 -17.92 -0.06 -14.76
C ALA A 335 -19.18 0.84 -14.61
N PRO A 336 -19.89 1.17 -15.70
CA PRO A 336 -21.15 1.90 -15.65
C PRO A 336 -22.34 0.99 -15.26
N THR A 337 -22.13 0.04 -14.34
CA THR A 337 -23.16 -0.87 -13.84
C THR A 337 -23.80 -0.32 -12.57
N GLU A 338 -24.88 -0.95 -12.10
CA GLU A 338 -25.45 -0.64 -10.79
C GLU A 338 -24.43 -0.90 -9.66
N GLY A 339 -23.68 -2.00 -9.74
CA GLY A 339 -22.61 -2.31 -8.79
C GLY A 339 -21.47 -1.29 -8.82
N GLY A 340 -21.04 -0.83 -10.00
CA GLY A 340 -20.02 0.21 -10.11
C GLY A 340 -20.48 1.55 -9.56
N ARG A 341 -21.74 1.93 -9.77
CA ARG A 341 -22.35 3.14 -9.16
C ARG A 341 -22.46 3.00 -7.63
N SER A 342 -22.84 1.81 -7.15
CA SER A 342 -22.87 1.48 -5.72
C SER A 342 -21.48 1.59 -5.09
N PHE A 343 -20.44 1.07 -5.78
CA PHE A 343 -19.05 1.23 -5.37
C PHE A 343 -18.66 2.71 -5.19
N GLY A 344 -18.92 3.55 -6.20
CA GLY A 344 -18.59 4.97 -6.12
C GLY A 344 -19.33 5.71 -4.99
N MET A 345 -20.59 5.36 -4.72
CA MET A 345 -21.35 5.91 -3.60
C MET A 345 -20.80 5.48 -2.23
N ARG A 346 -20.46 4.21 -2.07
CA ARG A 346 -19.88 3.68 -0.82
C ARG A 346 -18.47 4.23 -0.56
N LEU A 347 -17.67 4.35 -1.62
CA LEU A 347 -16.34 4.95 -1.60
C LEU A 347 -16.40 6.41 -1.12
N ARG A 348 -17.33 7.20 -1.69
CA ARG A 348 -17.61 8.56 -1.23
C ARG A 348 -18.03 8.61 0.23
N GLN A 349 -18.92 7.71 0.66
CA GLN A 349 -19.43 7.69 2.03
C GLN A 349 -18.30 7.41 3.04
N HIS A 350 -17.44 6.43 2.79
CA HIS A 350 -16.29 6.13 3.66
C HIS A 350 -15.31 7.31 3.72
N ALA A 351 -14.96 7.89 2.56
CA ALA A 351 -14.09 9.05 2.50
C ALA A 351 -14.68 10.23 3.29
N PHE A 352 -15.99 10.47 3.15
CA PHE A 352 -16.71 11.53 3.84
C PHE A 352 -16.73 11.36 5.37
N GLU A 353 -17.01 10.15 5.85
CA GLU A 353 -17.01 9.84 7.28
C GLU A 353 -15.65 10.12 7.91
N LEU A 354 -14.57 9.70 7.24
CA LEU A 354 -13.22 9.90 7.74
C LEU A 354 -12.82 11.37 7.74
N ILE A 355 -13.00 12.12 6.65
CA ILE A 355 -12.67 13.57 6.64
C ILE A 355 -13.51 14.39 7.63
N SER A 356 -14.63 13.84 8.11
CA SER A 356 -15.47 14.46 9.15
C SER A 356 -14.93 14.23 10.57
N GLU A 357 -13.87 13.42 10.73
CA GLU A 357 -13.12 13.13 11.96
C GLU A 357 -11.63 13.47 11.71
N PRO A 358 -11.25 14.77 11.55
CA PRO A 358 -9.91 15.17 11.11
C PRO A 358 -8.77 14.64 11.99
N GLU A 359 -9.04 14.40 13.26
CA GLU A 359 -8.11 13.83 14.25
C GLU A 359 -7.77 12.35 14.00
N ARG A 360 -8.57 11.65 13.18
CA ARG A 360 -8.38 10.24 12.84
C ARG A 360 -7.83 10.03 11.45
N VAL A 361 -7.98 10.98 10.54
CA VAL A 361 -7.50 10.85 9.17
C VAL A 361 -5.98 10.90 9.13
N SER A 362 -5.39 9.94 8.44
CA SER A 362 -3.95 9.87 8.23
C SER A 362 -3.63 9.28 6.86
N TRP A 363 -2.34 9.24 6.53
CA TRP A 363 -1.84 8.66 5.29
C TRP A 363 -2.20 7.16 5.18
N HIS A 364 -2.33 6.68 3.93
CA HIS A 364 -2.87 5.37 3.53
C HIS A 364 -4.39 5.19 3.64
N VAL A 365 -5.14 6.23 4.02
CA VAL A 365 -6.60 6.17 4.13
C VAL A 365 -7.30 5.75 2.83
N ASP A 366 -6.76 6.13 1.68
CA ASP A 366 -7.29 5.74 0.38
C ASP A 366 -7.20 4.22 0.16
N GLN A 367 -6.05 3.63 0.46
CA GLN A 367 -5.84 2.17 0.37
C GLN A 367 -6.74 1.41 1.35
N THR A 368 -6.90 1.89 2.59
CA THR A 368 -7.71 1.20 3.61
C THR A 368 -9.21 1.24 3.29
N ILE A 369 -9.71 2.33 2.70
CA ILE A 369 -11.11 2.39 2.25
C ILE A 369 -11.34 1.37 1.13
N LEU A 370 -10.45 1.28 0.15
CA LEU A 370 -10.58 0.31 -0.95
C LEU A 370 -10.54 -1.13 -0.41
N ALA A 371 -9.62 -1.42 0.53
CA ALA A 371 -9.55 -2.72 1.19
C ALA A 371 -10.84 -3.04 1.95
N ALA A 372 -11.41 -2.08 2.68
CA ALA A 372 -12.68 -2.27 3.38
C ALA A 372 -13.84 -2.59 2.43
N LEU A 373 -13.95 -1.88 1.31
CA LEU A 373 -15.00 -2.15 0.31
C LEU A 373 -14.82 -3.51 -0.36
N TYR A 374 -13.58 -3.92 -0.63
CA TYR A 374 -13.27 -5.22 -1.20
C TYR A 374 -13.62 -6.36 -0.23
N LEU A 375 -13.25 -6.24 1.05
CA LEU A 375 -13.52 -7.25 2.07
C LEU A 375 -14.99 -7.30 2.50
N ASN A 376 -15.73 -6.21 2.29
CA ASN A 376 -17.17 -6.13 2.51
C ASN A 376 -17.89 -5.77 1.19
N PRO A 377 -17.92 -6.68 0.21
CA PRO A 377 -18.34 -6.37 -1.16
C PRO A 377 -19.83 -6.06 -1.30
N LYS A 378 -20.66 -6.51 -0.33
CA LYS A 378 -22.12 -6.54 -0.44
C LYS A 378 -22.51 -7.25 -1.76
N SER A 379 -22.99 -6.52 -2.77
CA SER A 379 -23.36 -7.04 -4.09
C SER A 379 -22.38 -6.67 -5.21
N ILE A 380 -21.25 -6.02 -4.92
CA ILE A 380 -20.29 -5.53 -5.91
C ILE A 380 -19.37 -6.68 -6.32
N THR A 381 -19.24 -6.89 -7.63
CA THR A 381 -18.30 -7.86 -8.20
C THR A 381 -16.94 -7.20 -8.47
N PHE A 382 -15.88 -7.78 -7.88
CA PHE A 382 -14.51 -7.28 -8.03
C PHE A 382 -13.69 -8.18 -8.96
N ARG A 383 -12.72 -7.57 -9.64
CA ARG A 383 -11.66 -8.27 -10.38
C ARG A 383 -10.30 -7.71 -10.01
N ASP A 384 -9.31 -8.57 -9.93
CA ASP A 384 -7.93 -8.11 -9.75
C ASP A 384 -7.42 -7.53 -11.08
N ILE A 385 -6.82 -6.34 -11.01
CA ILE A 385 -6.08 -5.78 -12.14
C ILE A 385 -4.75 -6.54 -12.25
N PRO A 386 -4.46 -7.18 -13.40
CA PRO A 386 -3.23 -7.93 -13.57
C PRO A 386 -1.98 -7.03 -13.46
N ARG A 387 -0.94 -7.49 -12.75
CA ARG A 387 0.27 -6.70 -12.50
C ARG A 387 1.01 -6.33 -13.78
N GLU A 388 0.97 -7.18 -14.79
CA GLU A 388 1.56 -6.98 -16.12
C GLU A 388 0.91 -5.82 -16.91
N MET A 389 -0.29 -5.39 -16.50
CA MET A 389 -0.96 -4.21 -17.07
C MET A 389 -0.47 -2.92 -16.43
N ILE A 390 0.28 -2.98 -15.33
CA ILE A 390 0.79 -1.82 -14.58
C ILE A 390 2.32 -1.84 -14.61
N SER A 391 2.91 -0.79 -15.18
CA SER A 391 4.35 -0.58 -15.10
C SER A 391 4.67 0.33 -13.92
N LEU A 392 5.23 -0.23 -12.86
CA LEU A 392 5.83 0.57 -11.79
C LEU A 392 7.23 0.97 -12.24
N SER A 393 7.44 2.24 -12.60
CA SER A 393 8.80 2.76 -12.70
C SER A 393 9.42 2.71 -11.31
N ALA A 394 10.41 1.84 -11.14
CA ALA A 394 11.11 1.69 -9.88
C ALA A 394 11.81 3.01 -9.51
N ILE A 395 11.19 3.81 -8.65
CA ILE A 395 11.96 4.61 -7.71
C ILE A 395 12.71 3.56 -6.87
N PRO A 396 14.04 3.60 -6.75
CA PRO A 396 14.77 2.65 -5.93
C PRO A 396 14.22 2.77 -4.51
N LYS A 397 13.41 1.79 -4.11
CA LYS A 397 12.90 1.75 -2.77
C LYS A 397 14.10 1.47 -1.87
N LYS A 398 14.44 2.43 -1.00
CA LYS A 398 15.00 2.08 0.30
C LYS A 398 13.86 1.46 1.11
N ASP A 399 13.40 0.28 0.72
CA ASP A 399 12.39 -0.44 1.47
C ASP A 399 13.10 -1.03 2.69
N THR A 400 12.97 -0.36 3.83
CA THR A 400 13.18 -1.07 5.10
C THR A 400 12.02 -2.05 5.23
N SER A 401 12.26 -3.31 4.90
CA SER A 401 11.22 -4.34 5.06
C SER A 401 10.74 -4.36 6.52
N PRO A 402 9.50 -4.78 6.82
CA PRO A 402 9.05 -5.01 8.20
C PRO A 402 10.01 -5.92 8.99
N ALA A 403 10.73 -6.82 8.31
CA ALA A 403 11.77 -7.64 8.90
C ALA A 403 13.03 -6.85 9.29
N GLU A 404 13.39 -5.77 8.58
CA GLU A 404 14.46 -4.86 9.00
C GLU A 404 14.10 -4.04 10.25
N ASN A 405 12.83 -3.66 10.40
CA ASN A 405 12.38 -2.96 11.60
C ASN A 405 12.32 -3.89 12.82
N ILE A 406 11.87 -5.14 12.65
CA ILE A 406 11.91 -6.17 13.70
C ILE A 406 13.36 -6.54 14.03
N PHE A 407 14.23 -6.67 13.03
CA PHE A 407 15.67 -6.89 13.21
C PHE A 407 16.30 -5.77 14.04
N ARG A 408 15.99 -4.50 13.79
CA ARG A 408 16.49 -3.37 14.62
C ARG A 408 16.01 -3.44 16.07
N THR A 409 14.79 -3.91 16.31
CA THR A 409 14.26 -4.10 17.67
C THR A 409 14.89 -5.31 18.36
N GLU A 410 15.07 -6.44 17.65
CA GLU A 410 15.70 -7.66 18.18
C GLU A 410 17.18 -7.44 18.49
N VAL A 411 17.96 -6.82 17.59
CA VAL A 411 19.39 -6.48 17.82
C VAL A 411 19.56 -5.53 19.00
N ALA A 412 18.62 -4.60 19.24
CA ALA A 412 18.62 -3.73 20.41
C ALA A 412 18.26 -4.45 21.72
N SER A 413 17.50 -5.56 21.64
CA SER A 413 17.04 -6.34 22.81
C SER A 413 18.00 -7.47 23.20
N THR A 414 18.72 -8.04 22.24
CA THR A 414 19.86 -8.91 22.50
C THR A 414 21.05 -8.03 22.87
N ASN A 415 21.52 -8.08 24.13
CA ASN A 415 22.79 -7.48 24.55
C ASN A 415 23.97 -8.08 23.75
N LEU A 416 24.14 -7.65 22.51
CA LEU A 416 25.26 -7.95 21.61
C LEU A 416 26.45 -7.03 21.88
N GLU A 417 26.45 -6.29 23.00
CA GLU A 417 27.59 -5.47 23.45
C GLU A 417 28.88 -6.29 23.66
N ASN A 418 28.81 -7.62 23.69
CA ASN A 418 29.99 -8.49 23.85
C ASN A 418 30.55 -9.11 22.55
N THR A 419 29.95 -8.91 21.38
CA THR A 419 30.44 -9.54 20.13
C THR A 419 31.25 -8.59 19.26
N GLY A 420 32.37 -8.04 19.76
CA GLY A 420 33.49 -7.56 18.91
C GLY A 420 33.17 -6.68 17.68
N LEU A 421 32.02 -5.99 17.63
CA LEU A 421 31.49 -5.32 16.43
C LEU A 421 32.43 -4.21 15.93
N SER A 422 33.25 -3.64 16.82
CA SER A 422 34.28 -2.65 16.47
C SER A 422 35.40 -3.22 15.60
N GLN A 423 35.74 -4.51 15.76
CA GLN A 423 36.77 -5.17 14.95
C GLN A 423 36.24 -5.59 13.57
N ILE A 424 34.93 -5.84 13.45
CA ILE A 424 34.27 -6.24 12.20
C ILE A 424 34.00 -5.02 11.31
N SER A 425 33.65 -3.86 11.88
CA SER A 425 33.56 -2.57 11.16
C SER A 425 34.85 -2.24 10.39
N ASP A 426 36.00 -2.53 11.01
CA ASP A 426 37.33 -2.33 10.43
C ASP A 426 37.64 -3.33 9.30
N LEU A 427 37.07 -4.54 9.35
CA LEU A 427 37.19 -5.58 8.32
C LEU A 427 36.33 -5.25 7.09
N ILE A 428 35.12 -4.73 7.31
CA ILE A 428 34.17 -4.29 6.28
C ILE A 428 34.72 -3.08 5.52
N SER A 429 35.32 -2.13 6.24
CA SER A 429 35.95 -0.94 5.64
C SER A 429 37.14 -1.28 4.73
N ARG A 430 37.83 -2.41 4.97
CA ARG A 430 38.97 -2.87 4.15
C ARG A 430 38.56 -3.64 2.90
N HIS A 431 37.35 -4.18 2.82
CA HIS A 431 36.88 -5.01 1.69
C HIS A 431 35.86 -4.30 0.78
N LEU A 432 35.43 -3.08 1.12
CA LEU A 432 34.55 -2.25 0.29
C LEU A 432 35.31 -1.31 -0.68
N ILE A 433 36.65 -1.32 -0.69
CA ILE A 433 37.49 -0.47 -1.57
C ILE A 433 38.13 -1.25 -2.73
N THR A 434 37.76 -2.52 -2.96
CA THR A 434 38.24 -3.29 -4.12
C THR A 434 37.11 -3.97 -4.88
#